data_AF-A0A0F0CEN9-F1
#
_entry.id   AF-A0A0F0CEN9-F1
#
_cell.length_a   1.000
_cell.length_b   1.000
_cell.length_c   1.000
_cell.angle_alpha   90.00
_cell.angle_beta   90.00
_cell.angle_gamma   90.00
#
_symmetry.space_group_name_H-M   'P 1'
#
loop_
_entity.id
_entity.type
_entity.pdbx_description
1 polymer ?
#
loop_
_entity_poly.entity_id
_entity_poly.type
_entity_poly.pdbx_seq_one_letter_code
_entity_poly.pdbx_strand_id
1 'polypeptide(L)'
;MKILVLNGSPKGERSNTMELTKAFCEGIGQRVEIQTEIVPVYQKKIQDCLGCFRCWSVTPGTCCLQDDVAGIIEQILEADLIIWSFPLYYFGLPSRLKALMDRQLPMSLPFMSKGKESGGHPGRYDLSGKRYAAISTCGFYTPQGNYDGVNTQFDRIYGKDGYISVYCGEGELFRVPALRKRVDEYLSWVRRAGREFAVSFISPASDSAPSAAGPISSATWELLTQPLVPRDAFEEMADADWGVRGESTDWAERGEQNGVQPDPSLNFTRQMAAFYNKGAWGGRDRAGCRCQLIIPSTIFGADRSGKIPCFCAPTASLPHAGELCTW
;
A
#
# COMPACT_ATOMS: atom_id res chain seq x y z
N MET A 1 -13.90 5.88 20.97
CA MET A 1 -13.75 4.63 20.20
C MET A 1 -12.29 4.19 20.22
N LYS A 2 -11.99 2.96 20.61
CA LYS A 2 -10.64 2.38 20.59
C LYS A 2 -10.37 1.73 19.22
N ILE A 3 -9.35 2.21 18.53
CA ILE A 3 -8.88 1.67 17.25
C ILE A 3 -7.56 0.96 17.48
N LEU A 4 -7.49 -0.33 17.13
CA LEU A 4 -6.25 -1.08 17.11
C LEU A 4 -5.76 -1.24 15.67
N VAL A 5 -4.58 -0.72 15.38
CA VAL A 5 -3.91 -0.90 14.09
C VAL A 5 -2.84 -1.99 14.22
N LEU A 6 -3.04 -3.11 13.53
CA LEU A 6 -2.04 -4.15 13.37
C LEU A 6 -1.17 -3.80 12.16
N ASN A 7 -0.05 -3.12 12.40
CA ASN A 7 0.89 -2.74 11.34
C ASN A 7 1.78 -3.94 10.97
N GLY A 8 1.42 -4.61 9.87
CA GLY A 8 2.15 -5.72 9.27
C GLY A 8 3.29 -5.30 8.34
N SER A 9 3.62 -4.03 8.22
CA SER A 9 4.73 -3.59 7.36
C SER A 9 6.08 -3.74 8.06
N PRO A 10 7.08 -4.39 7.44
CA PRO A 10 8.45 -4.37 7.96
C PRO A 10 9.07 -2.97 7.92
N LYS A 11 8.51 -2.04 7.13
CA LYS A 11 8.97 -0.65 7.03
C LYS A 11 8.50 0.22 8.22
N GLY A 12 7.65 -0.31 9.12
CA GLY A 12 7.18 0.39 10.32
C GLY A 12 6.48 1.71 9.98
N GLU A 13 6.93 2.82 10.60
CA GLU A 13 6.41 4.16 10.36
C GLU A 13 6.65 4.68 8.94
N ARG A 14 7.65 4.15 8.22
CA ARG A 14 7.94 4.49 6.81
C ARG A 14 7.09 3.70 5.82
N SER A 15 6.05 3.02 6.29
CA SER A 15 5.16 2.22 5.45
C SER A 15 4.21 3.13 4.67
N ASN A 16 4.18 2.98 3.34
CA ASN A 16 3.22 3.68 2.48
C ASN A 16 1.78 3.31 2.86
N THR A 17 1.53 2.05 3.25
CA THR A 17 0.22 1.61 3.78
C THR A 17 -0.16 2.33 5.07
N MET A 18 0.81 2.70 5.90
CA MET A 18 0.53 3.46 7.13
C MET A 18 0.10 4.90 6.81
N GLU A 19 0.52 5.49 5.69
CA GLU A 19 -0.05 6.77 5.24
C GLU A 19 -1.55 6.66 4.96
N LEU A 20 -1.99 5.59 4.26
CA LEU A 20 -3.41 5.32 4.05
C LEU A 20 -4.14 5.12 5.39
N THR A 21 -3.55 4.31 6.28
CA THR A 21 -4.18 3.98 7.56
C THR A 21 -4.33 5.21 8.45
N LYS A 22 -3.29 6.05 8.53
CA LYS A 22 -3.33 7.33 9.26
C LYS A 22 -4.39 8.26 8.67
N ALA A 23 -4.43 8.43 7.36
CA ALA A 23 -5.47 9.22 6.69
C ALA A 23 -6.88 8.69 6.98
N PHE A 24 -7.06 7.37 6.97
CA PHE A 24 -8.35 6.76 7.30
C PHE A 24 -8.75 7.04 8.75
N CYS A 25 -7.84 6.84 9.72
CA CYS A 25 -8.06 7.16 11.13
C CYS A 25 -8.31 8.66 11.36
N GLU A 26 -7.56 9.55 10.69
CA GLU A 26 -7.81 11.01 10.71
C GLU A 26 -9.25 11.33 10.27
N GLY A 27 -9.72 10.67 9.22
CA GLY A 27 -11.10 10.77 8.76
C GLY A 27 -12.12 10.37 9.83
N ILE A 28 -11.88 9.26 10.51
CA ILE A 28 -12.75 8.81 11.61
C ILE A 28 -12.75 9.84 12.76
N GLY A 29 -11.57 10.33 13.13
CA GLY A 29 -11.36 11.31 14.20
C GLY A 29 -12.07 12.66 13.99
N GLN A 30 -12.44 12.97 12.74
CA GLN A 30 -13.24 14.16 12.41
C GLN A 30 -14.73 14.02 12.77
N ARG A 31 -15.20 12.81 13.11
CA ARG A 31 -16.61 12.52 13.43
C ARG A 31 -16.81 11.98 14.84
N VAL A 32 -15.85 11.22 15.36
CA VAL A 32 -15.90 10.62 16.70
C VAL A 32 -14.56 10.76 17.38
N GLU A 33 -14.56 10.81 18.71
CA GLU A 33 -13.32 10.74 19.48
C GLU A 33 -12.70 9.34 19.37
N ILE A 34 -11.43 9.30 18.97
CA ILE A 34 -10.68 8.06 18.76
C ILE A 34 -9.47 7.98 19.69
N GLN A 35 -9.23 6.78 20.21
CA GLN A 35 -7.96 6.39 20.80
C GLN A 35 -7.34 5.35 19.89
N THR A 36 -6.25 5.71 19.21
CA THR A 36 -5.56 4.80 18.28
C THR A 36 -4.33 4.19 18.94
N GLU A 37 -4.29 2.86 18.97
CA GLU A 37 -3.13 2.07 19.39
C GLU A 37 -2.55 1.37 18.16
N ILE A 38 -1.22 1.44 17.97
CA ILE A 38 -0.54 0.83 16.84
C ILE A 38 0.36 -0.28 17.36
N VAL A 39 0.14 -1.50 16.90
CA VAL A 39 1.02 -2.65 17.13
C VAL A 39 1.94 -2.82 15.92
N PRO A 40 3.23 -2.47 16.03
CA PRO A 40 4.21 -2.79 14.99
C PRO A 40 4.53 -4.29 15.05
N VAL A 41 3.81 -5.10 14.26
CA VAL A 41 3.84 -6.57 14.35
C VAL A 41 5.24 -7.15 14.12
N TYR A 42 6.04 -6.53 13.25
CA TYR A 42 7.42 -6.94 13.00
C TYR A 42 8.39 -6.68 14.17
N GLN A 43 8.01 -5.84 15.13
CA GLN A 43 8.79 -5.57 16.35
C GLN A 43 8.37 -6.45 17.53
N LYS A 44 7.31 -7.27 17.36
CA LYS A 44 6.81 -8.18 18.39
C LYS A 44 7.44 -9.56 18.26
N LYS A 45 7.64 -10.24 19.39
CA LYS A 45 7.98 -11.65 19.43
C LYS A 45 6.72 -12.45 19.11
N ILE A 46 6.69 -13.03 17.92
CA ILE A 46 5.59 -13.87 17.45
C ILE A 46 6.20 -15.13 16.87
N GLN A 47 5.99 -16.24 17.57
CA GLN A 47 6.32 -17.57 17.09
C GLN A 47 5.20 -18.11 16.21
N ASP A 48 5.55 -19.03 15.31
CA ASP A 48 4.59 -19.72 14.45
C ASP A 48 3.63 -20.59 15.26
N CYS A 49 2.41 -20.78 14.73
CA CYS A 49 1.46 -21.69 15.34
C CYS A 49 1.96 -23.14 15.20
N LEU A 50 2.09 -23.85 16.33
CA LEU A 50 2.55 -25.25 16.34
C LEU A 50 1.45 -26.27 16.01
N GLY A 51 0.21 -25.84 15.81
CA GLY A 51 -0.93 -26.75 15.59
C GLY A 51 -1.18 -27.72 16.76
N CYS A 52 -0.72 -27.39 17.98
CA CYS A 52 -0.76 -28.31 19.11
C CYS A 52 -2.11 -28.37 19.85
N PHE A 53 -3.05 -27.47 19.53
CA PHE A 53 -4.39 -27.35 20.15
C PHE A 53 -4.42 -27.25 21.69
N ARG A 54 -3.30 -26.91 22.34
CA ARG A 54 -3.26 -26.69 23.80
C ARG A 54 -4.13 -25.52 24.24
N CYS A 55 -4.33 -24.53 23.39
CA CYS A 55 -5.27 -23.42 23.62
C CYS A 55 -6.75 -23.83 23.69
N TRP A 56 -7.07 -25.08 23.35
CA TRP A 56 -8.38 -25.67 23.55
C TRP A 56 -8.40 -26.72 24.66
N SER A 57 -7.36 -27.56 24.73
CA SER A 57 -7.33 -28.74 25.61
C SER A 57 -6.71 -28.51 26.99
N VAL A 58 -5.71 -27.64 27.10
CA VAL A 58 -4.91 -27.46 28.33
C VAL A 58 -5.10 -26.08 28.93
N THR A 59 -5.06 -25.04 28.10
CA THR A 59 -5.22 -23.63 28.49
C THR A 59 -6.34 -22.98 27.67
N PRO A 60 -7.62 -23.30 27.93
CA PRO A 60 -8.74 -22.83 27.11
C PRO A 60 -8.74 -21.31 26.92
N GLY A 61 -8.61 -20.85 25.67
CA GLY A 61 -8.61 -19.44 25.32
C GLY A 61 -7.26 -18.73 25.46
N THR A 62 -6.19 -19.43 25.88
CA THR A 62 -4.84 -18.88 25.98
C THR A 62 -3.84 -19.78 25.26
N CYS A 63 -2.96 -19.21 24.44
CA CYS A 63 -1.89 -19.98 23.80
C CYS A 63 -0.81 -20.39 24.83
N CYS A 64 -0.25 -21.58 24.71
CA CYS A 64 0.83 -22.04 25.60
C CYS A 64 2.20 -21.42 25.26
N LEU A 65 2.32 -20.75 24.10
CA LEU A 65 3.55 -20.04 23.71
C LEU A 65 3.63 -18.71 24.46
N GLN A 66 4.71 -18.52 25.21
CA GLN A 66 4.98 -17.30 25.97
C GLN A 66 5.67 -16.26 25.07
N ASP A 67 4.85 -15.48 24.37
CA ASP A 67 5.27 -14.35 23.56
C ASP A 67 4.15 -13.31 23.43
N ASP A 68 4.31 -12.32 22.56
CA ASP A 68 3.49 -11.10 22.59
C ASP A 68 2.06 -11.31 22.09
N VAL A 69 1.72 -12.46 21.50
CA VAL A 69 0.41 -12.69 20.90
C VAL A 69 -0.72 -12.66 21.93
N ALA A 70 -0.48 -13.13 23.16
CA ALA A 70 -1.50 -13.09 24.22
C ALA A 70 -1.94 -11.64 24.50
N GLY A 71 -0.99 -10.72 24.69
CA GLY A 71 -1.28 -9.30 24.88
C GLY A 71 -1.89 -8.64 23.64
N ILE A 72 -1.55 -9.09 22.43
CA ILE A 72 -2.20 -8.59 21.20
C ILE A 72 -3.67 -9.05 21.14
N ILE A 73 -3.98 -10.28 21.55
CA ILE A 73 -5.37 -10.77 21.63
C ILE A 73 -6.18 -9.94 22.63
N GLU A 74 -5.61 -9.61 23.79
CA GLU A 74 -6.25 -8.72 24.77
C GLU A 74 -6.59 -7.36 24.14
N GLN A 75 -5.64 -6.74 23.43
CA GLN A 75 -5.89 -5.49 22.71
C GLN A 75 -6.99 -5.62 21.64
N ILE A 76 -7.05 -6.75 20.92
CA ILE A 76 -8.12 -7.04 19.95
C ILE A 76 -9.48 -7.10 20.66
N LEU A 77 -9.55 -7.74 21.83
CA LEU A 77 -10.77 -7.87 22.63
C LEU A 77 -11.24 -6.52 23.21
N GLU A 78 -10.33 -5.58 23.44
CA GLU A 78 -10.67 -4.23 23.92
C GLU A 78 -11.03 -3.24 22.80
N ALA A 79 -10.57 -3.46 21.56
CA ALA A 79 -10.78 -2.52 20.47
C ALA A 79 -12.20 -2.55 19.87
N ASP A 80 -12.73 -1.40 19.49
CA ASP A 80 -13.99 -1.30 18.74
C ASP A 80 -13.77 -1.55 17.24
N LEU A 81 -12.62 -1.09 16.73
CA LEU A 81 -12.19 -1.24 15.34
C LEU A 81 -10.79 -1.86 15.28
N ILE A 82 -10.66 -2.94 14.53
CA ILE A 82 -9.38 -3.57 14.22
C ILE A 82 -9.02 -3.29 12.76
N ILE A 83 -7.87 -2.66 12.54
CA ILE A 83 -7.34 -2.38 11.21
C ILE A 83 -6.14 -3.27 10.94
N TRP A 84 -6.27 -4.17 9.97
CA TRP A 84 -5.17 -4.91 9.39
C TRP A 84 -4.48 -4.03 8.35
N SER A 85 -3.38 -3.38 8.74
CA SER A 85 -2.62 -2.48 7.88
C SER A 85 -1.36 -3.19 7.38
N PHE A 86 -1.29 -3.49 6.08
CA PHE A 86 -0.16 -4.26 5.53
C PHE A 86 0.12 -3.94 4.06
N PRO A 87 1.37 -4.03 3.60
CA PRO A 87 1.64 -4.11 2.17
C PRO A 87 1.29 -5.51 1.64
N LEU A 88 0.74 -5.60 0.43
CA LEU A 88 0.49 -6.88 -0.23
C LEU A 88 1.82 -7.51 -0.65
N TYR A 89 2.19 -8.63 -0.02
CA TYR A 89 3.38 -9.41 -0.35
C TYR A 89 2.97 -10.75 -0.94
N TYR A 90 3.37 -10.97 -2.19
CA TYR A 90 3.06 -12.17 -2.97
C TYR A 90 1.58 -12.60 -2.84
N PHE A 91 0.67 -11.70 -3.23
CA PHE A 91 -0.78 -11.91 -3.23
C PHE A 91 -1.39 -12.25 -1.84
N GLY A 92 -0.67 -11.97 -0.75
CA GLY A 92 -1.08 -12.27 0.61
C GLY A 92 -0.56 -11.29 1.65
N LEU A 93 -0.76 -11.65 2.92
CA LEU A 93 -0.28 -10.89 4.06
C LEU A 93 1.23 -11.13 4.26
N PRO A 94 1.97 -10.15 4.80
CA PRO A 94 3.34 -10.36 5.26
C PRO A 94 3.44 -11.50 6.28
N SER A 95 4.49 -12.30 6.21
CA SER A 95 4.62 -13.57 6.96
C SER A 95 4.42 -13.42 8.48
N ARG A 96 5.00 -12.40 9.12
CA ARG A 96 4.81 -12.10 10.55
C ARG A 96 3.36 -11.74 10.90
N LEU A 97 2.66 -11.02 10.02
CA LEU A 97 1.25 -10.70 10.22
C LEU A 97 0.38 -11.94 10.04
N LYS A 98 0.73 -12.80 9.07
CA LYS A 98 0.07 -14.10 8.88
C LYS A 98 0.28 -15.02 10.08
N ALA A 99 1.47 -15.05 10.68
CA ALA A 99 1.73 -15.81 11.91
C ALA A 99 0.87 -15.32 13.09
N LEU A 100 0.66 -14.01 13.22
CA LEU A 100 -0.29 -13.45 14.20
C LEU A 100 -1.73 -13.92 13.93
N MET A 101 -2.15 -13.93 12.66
CA MET A 101 -3.49 -14.37 12.25
C MET A 101 -3.70 -15.88 12.51
N ASP A 102 -2.70 -16.71 12.21
CA ASP A 102 -2.76 -18.16 12.46
C ASP A 102 -2.88 -18.52 13.95
N ARG A 103 -2.47 -17.59 14.81
CA ARG A 103 -2.51 -17.75 16.26
C ARG A 103 -3.76 -17.20 16.93
N GLN A 104 -4.79 -16.86 16.15
CA GLN A 104 -6.07 -16.37 16.65
C GLN A 104 -7.04 -17.48 17.13
N LEU A 105 -6.70 -18.77 16.95
CA LEU A 105 -7.51 -19.91 17.40
C LEU A 105 -7.98 -19.85 18.87
N PRO A 106 -7.23 -19.27 19.84
CA PRO A 106 -7.73 -19.10 21.21
C PRO A 106 -9.05 -18.31 21.30
N MET A 107 -9.35 -17.45 20.32
CA MET A 107 -10.62 -16.72 20.24
C MET A 107 -11.82 -17.59 19.83
N SER A 108 -11.61 -18.87 19.49
CA SER A 108 -12.66 -19.82 19.13
C SER A 108 -12.86 -20.88 20.22
N LEU A 109 -14.08 -21.41 20.30
CA LEU A 109 -14.42 -22.59 21.10
C LEU A 109 -14.12 -23.88 20.33
N PRO A 110 -13.78 -24.99 21.00
CA PRO A 110 -13.42 -26.25 20.34
C PRO A 110 -14.62 -27.00 19.72
N PHE A 111 -15.84 -26.50 19.86
CA PHE A 111 -17.04 -27.16 19.35
C PHE A 111 -17.24 -26.91 17.86
N MET A 112 -17.78 -27.89 17.14
CA MET A 112 -18.21 -27.69 15.75
C MET A 112 -19.58 -27.01 15.71
N SER A 113 -19.70 -25.92 14.95
CA SER A 113 -20.98 -25.27 14.67
C SER A 113 -21.87 -26.18 13.84
N LYS A 114 -23.10 -26.45 14.32
CA LYS A 114 -24.11 -27.22 13.57
C LYS A 114 -24.72 -26.35 12.46
N GLY A 115 -25.00 -26.95 11.30
CA GLY A 115 -25.75 -26.30 10.21
C GLY A 115 -24.98 -25.27 9.37
N LYS A 116 -23.65 -25.18 9.51
CA LYS A 116 -22.79 -24.34 8.65
C LYS A 116 -22.27 -25.18 7.48
N GLU A 117 -22.44 -24.71 6.25
CA GLU A 117 -22.07 -25.42 5.01
C GLU A 117 -20.62 -25.92 5.01
N SER A 118 -19.67 -25.08 5.40
CA SER A 118 -18.24 -25.45 5.47
C SER A 118 -17.76 -25.82 6.87
N GLY A 119 -18.68 -26.07 7.82
CA GLY A 119 -18.35 -26.19 9.23
C GLY A 119 -17.84 -24.87 9.85
N GLY A 120 -17.33 -24.95 11.07
CA GLY A 120 -16.75 -23.81 11.78
C GLY A 120 -16.77 -24.00 13.28
N HIS A 121 -16.16 -23.05 14.00
CA HIS A 121 -16.11 -23.01 15.45
C HIS A 121 -16.83 -21.75 15.96
N PRO A 122 -17.69 -21.85 16.99
CA PRO A 122 -18.29 -20.65 17.57
C PRO A 122 -17.20 -19.78 18.22
N GLY A 123 -17.40 -18.47 18.20
CA GLY A 123 -16.55 -17.53 18.91
C GLY A 123 -16.58 -17.78 20.42
N ARG A 124 -15.44 -17.60 21.08
CA ARG A 124 -15.33 -17.65 22.55
C ARG A 124 -15.85 -16.38 23.21
N TYR A 125 -15.71 -15.25 22.52
CA TYR A 125 -16.10 -13.93 22.99
C TYR A 125 -17.17 -13.36 22.06
N ASP A 126 -18.00 -12.47 22.60
CA ASP A 126 -18.91 -11.69 21.76
C ASP A 126 -18.10 -10.60 21.03
N LEU A 127 -18.04 -10.73 19.70
CA LEU A 127 -17.35 -9.80 18.81
C LEU A 127 -18.34 -9.03 17.92
N SER A 128 -19.65 -9.13 18.17
CA SER A 128 -20.71 -8.54 17.32
C SER A 128 -20.66 -7.00 17.26
N GLY A 129 -20.20 -6.36 18.32
CA GLY A 129 -20.01 -4.91 18.39
C GLY A 129 -18.75 -4.41 17.65
N LYS A 130 -17.84 -5.31 17.26
CA LYS A 130 -16.56 -4.93 16.65
C LYS A 130 -16.72 -4.69 15.16
N ARG A 131 -15.80 -3.91 14.61
CA ARG A 131 -15.64 -3.68 13.17
C ARG A 131 -14.22 -3.99 12.74
N TYR A 132 -14.07 -4.31 11.46
CA TYR A 132 -12.78 -4.71 10.88
C TYR A 132 -12.52 -3.93 9.60
N ALA A 133 -11.26 -3.58 9.37
CA ALA A 133 -10.81 -3.00 8.12
C ALA A 133 -9.51 -3.67 7.66
N ALA A 134 -9.39 -3.90 6.36
CA ALA A 134 -8.14 -4.24 5.70
C ALA A 134 -7.67 -3.02 4.91
N ILE A 135 -6.51 -2.47 5.24
CA ILE A 135 -5.93 -1.34 4.51
C ILE A 135 -4.59 -1.79 3.95
N SER A 136 -4.44 -1.72 2.63
CA SER A 136 -3.24 -2.24 1.97
C SER A 136 -2.84 -1.45 0.74
N THR A 137 -1.53 -1.43 0.50
CA THR A 137 -0.94 -0.97 -0.77
C THR A 137 -0.30 -2.16 -1.48
N CYS A 138 -0.38 -2.21 -2.82
CA CYS A 138 0.40 -3.15 -3.64
C CYS A 138 1.33 -2.42 -4.62
N GLY A 139 2.33 -3.15 -5.13
CA GLY A 139 3.25 -2.65 -6.16
C GLY A 139 2.73 -2.77 -7.59
N PHE A 140 1.45 -3.10 -7.78
CA PHE A 140 0.82 -3.23 -9.10
C PHE A 140 -0.01 -1.97 -9.39
N TYR A 141 -0.28 -1.69 -10.68
CA TYR A 141 -1.09 -0.52 -11.06
C TYR A 141 -2.52 -0.56 -10.48
N THR A 142 -3.00 -1.76 -10.13
CA THR A 142 -4.36 -1.98 -9.66
C THR A 142 -4.42 -2.98 -8.49
N PRO A 143 -5.31 -2.78 -7.51
CA PRO A 143 -5.66 -3.82 -6.54
C PRO A 143 -6.62 -4.88 -7.10
N GLN A 144 -7.35 -4.62 -8.20
CA GLN A 144 -8.30 -5.58 -8.75
C GLN A 144 -7.58 -6.88 -9.18
N GLY A 145 -8.10 -8.04 -8.76
CA GLY A 145 -7.53 -9.37 -8.99
C GLY A 145 -6.29 -9.72 -8.14
N ASN A 146 -5.54 -8.73 -7.67
CA ASN A 146 -4.32 -8.96 -6.89
C ASN A 146 -4.58 -9.33 -5.41
N TYR A 147 -5.78 -9.04 -4.90
CA TYR A 147 -6.17 -9.26 -3.50
C TYR A 147 -7.11 -10.45 -3.31
N ASP A 148 -7.40 -11.25 -4.33
CA ASP A 148 -8.42 -12.31 -4.27
C ASP A 148 -8.15 -13.33 -3.15
N GLY A 149 -6.88 -13.70 -2.94
CA GLY A 149 -6.48 -14.59 -1.85
C GLY A 149 -6.70 -13.97 -0.46
N VAL A 150 -6.37 -12.68 -0.31
CA VAL A 150 -6.63 -11.91 0.92
C VAL A 150 -8.12 -11.81 1.18
N ASN A 151 -8.91 -11.40 0.18
CA ASN A 151 -10.35 -11.25 0.31
C ASN A 151 -11.01 -12.57 0.67
N THR A 152 -10.67 -13.66 -0.01
CA THR A 152 -11.22 -15.00 0.32
C THR A 152 -10.93 -15.39 1.77
N GLN A 153 -9.74 -15.08 2.28
CA GLN A 153 -9.39 -15.33 3.68
C GLN A 153 -10.18 -14.44 4.64
N PHE A 154 -10.27 -13.14 4.37
CA PHE A 154 -11.01 -12.20 5.23
C PHE A 154 -12.53 -12.47 5.20
N ASP A 155 -13.10 -12.78 4.04
CA ASP A 155 -14.49 -13.20 3.88
C ASP A 155 -14.79 -14.45 4.72
N ARG A 156 -13.81 -15.37 4.84
CA ARG A 156 -13.94 -16.56 5.67
C ARG A 156 -13.89 -16.24 7.16
N ILE A 157 -13.06 -15.28 7.58
CA ILE A 157 -12.84 -14.92 8.99
C ILE A 157 -13.95 -14.00 9.51
N TYR A 158 -14.30 -12.96 8.74
CA TYR A 158 -15.19 -11.88 9.15
C TYR A 158 -16.56 -11.94 8.48
N GLY A 159 -16.71 -12.68 7.37
CA GLY A 159 -17.86 -12.60 6.48
C GLY A 159 -17.65 -11.54 5.39
N LYS A 160 -18.27 -11.73 4.22
CA LYS A 160 -18.13 -10.85 3.05
C LYS A 160 -18.40 -9.36 3.35
N ASP A 161 -19.39 -9.11 4.21
CA ASP A 161 -19.78 -7.75 4.61
C ASP A 161 -19.33 -7.40 6.04
N GLY A 162 -18.49 -8.25 6.65
CA GLY A 162 -18.02 -8.09 8.03
C GLY A 162 -16.81 -7.18 8.20
N TYR A 163 -16.21 -6.72 7.09
CA TYR A 163 -15.08 -5.82 7.07
C TYR A 163 -15.15 -4.90 5.85
N ILE A 164 -14.41 -3.79 5.89
CA ILE A 164 -14.16 -2.95 4.72
C ILE A 164 -12.73 -3.14 4.23
N SER A 165 -12.49 -2.95 2.93
CA SER A 165 -11.16 -3.07 2.33
C SER A 165 -10.78 -1.80 1.56
N VAL A 166 -9.76 -1.06 2.02
CA VAL A 166 -9.20 0.08 1.30
C VAL A 166 -7.86 -0.35 0.72
N TYR A 167 -7.89 -0.74 -0.56
CA TYR A 167 -6.70 -1.16 -1.28
C TYR A 167 -6.27 -0.11 -2.30
N CYS A 168 -4.97 0.15 -2.35
CA CYS A 168 -4.36 1.10 -3.26
C CYS A 168 -3.32 0.40 -4.11
N GLY A 169 -3.45 0.53 -5.44
CA GLY A 169 -2.37 0.21 -6.37
C GLY A 169 -1.25 1.24 -6.28
N GLU A 170 -0.15 0.99 -6.98
CA GLU A 170 0.92 1.98 -7.18
C GLU A 170 1.53 2.48 -5.86
N GLY A 171 1.51 1.63 -4.83
CA GLY A 171 1.89 2.01 -3.47
C GLY A 171 3.32 2.53 -3.38
N GLU A 172 4.22 2.09 -4.25
CA GLU A 172 5.60 2.56 -4.32
C GLU A 172 5.71 4.02 -4.80
N LEU A 173 4.66 4.61 -5.39
CA LEU A 173 4.66 6.03 -5.78
C LEU A 173 4.55 6.98 -4.59
N PHE A 174 4.12 6.52 -3.42
CA PHE A 174 4.02 7.34 -2.21
C PHE A 174 5.37 7.92 -1.75
N ARG A 175 6.47 7.22 -2.06
CA ARG A 175 7.84 7.68 -1.78
C ARG A 175 8.39 8.67 -2.82
N VAL A 176 7.67 8.94 -3.91
CA VAL A 176 8.14 9.81 -5.01
C VAL A 176 7.75 11.26 -4.72
N PRO A 177 8.72 12.16 -4.42
CA PRO A 177 8.40 13.53 -4.01
C PRO A 177 7.63 14.32 -5.08
N ALA A 178 7.91 14.08 -6.36
CA ALA A 178 7.24 14.74 -7.48
C ALA A 178 5.72 14.43 -7.54
N LEU A 179 5.29 13.30 -6.97
CA LEU A 179 3.90 12.86 -6.95
C LEU A 179 3.17 13.24 -5.66
N ARG A 180 3.83 13.92 -4.71
CA ARG A 180 3.26 14.24 -3.39
C ARG A 180 1.89 14.92 -3.47
N LYS A 181 1.70 15.86 -4.40
CA LYS A 181 0.40 16.54 -4.61
C LYS A 181 -0.71 15.55 -4.96
N ARG A 182 -0.44 14.58 -5.86
CA ARG A 182 -1.39 13.55 -6.27
C ARG A 182 -1.66 12.55 -5.15
N VAL A 183 -0.62 12.16 -4.41
CA VAL A 183 -0.73 11.30 -3.24
C VAL A 183 -1.56 11.98 -2.14
N ASP A 184 -1.35 13.27 -1.87
CA ASP A 184 -2.12 14.04 -0.89
C ASP A 184 -3.60 14.17 -1.26
N GLU A 185 -3.88 14.34 -2.56
CA GLU A 185 -5.24 14.30 -3.10
C GLU A 185 -5.87 12.92 -2.86
N TYR A 186 -5.18 11.83 -3.20
CA TYR A 186 -5.67 10.47 -2.94
C TYR A 186 -5.91 10.23 -1.45
N LEU A 187 -4.98 10.63 -0.57
CA LEU A 187 -5.14 10.56 0.88
C LEU A 187 -6.32 11.39 1.38
N SER A 188 -6.70 12.48 0.70
CA SER A 188 -7.92 13.22 1.04
C SER A 188 -9.20 12.41 0.82
N TRP A 189 -9.20 11.53 -0.19
CA TRP A 189 -10.30 10.59 -0.45
C TRP A 189 -10.32 9.47 0.58
N VAL A 190 -9.14 9.00 1.01
CA VAL A 190 -9.03 8.04 2.13
C VAL A 190 -9.54 8.63 3.45
N ARG A 191 -9.21 9.91 3.75
CA ARG A 191 -9.81 10.64 4.88
C ARG A 191 -11.33 10.74 4.75
N ARG A 192 -11.84 10.97 3.53
CA ARG A 192 -13.27 10.98 3.27
C ARG A 192 -13.90 9.62 3.57
N ALA A 193 -13.29 8.52 3.15
CA ALA A 193 -13.76 7.18 3.46
C ALA A 193 -13.78 6.93 4.98
N GLY A 194 -12.75 7.37 5.72
CA GLY A 194 -12.73 7.31 7.18
C GLY A 194 -13.89 8.08 7.83
N ARG A 195 -14.20 9.29 7.34
CA ARG A 195 -15.36 10.07 7.81
C ARG A 195 -16.69 9.36 7.58
N GLU A 196 -16.87 8.80 6.38
CA GLU A 196 -18.10 8.08 6.01
C GLU A 196 -18.24 6.82 6.85
N PHE A 197 -17.16 6.06 7.01
CA PHE A 197 -17.12 4.87 7.86
C PHE A 197 -17.50 5.16 9.31
N ALA A 198 -17.05 6.28 9.88
CA ALA A 198 -17.36 6.65 11.26
C ALA A 198 -18.87 6.84 11.52
N VAL A 199 -19.65 7.21 10.50
CA VAL A 199 -21.11 7.36 10.64
C VAL A 199 -21.76 6.03 11.06
N SER A 200 -21.19 4.90 10.65
CA SER A 200 -21.68 3.56 11.03
C SER A 200 -21.61 3.26 12.54
N PHE A 201 -20.90 4.08 13.32
CA PHE A 201 -20.83 3.96 14.78
C PHE A 201 -21.68 4.99 15.54
N ILE A 202 -22.07 6.09 14.89
CA ILE A 202 -22.83 7.19 15.54
C ILE A 202 -24.33 6.93 15.44
N SER A 203 -24.78 6.43 14.29
CA SER A 203 -26.17 6.02 14.06
C SER A 203 -26.15 4.57 13.61
N PRO A 204 -26.14 3.60 14.55
CA PRO A 204 -26.46 2.24 14.18
C PRO A 204 -27.84 2.31 13.54
N ALA A 205 -27.95 1.82 12.30
CA ALA A 205 -29.17 1.94 11.51
C ALA A 205 -30.40 1.65 12.39
N SER A 206 -31.38 2.56 12.37
CA SER A 206 -32.78 2.18 12.63
C SER A 206 -33.09 0.92 11.82
N ASP A 207 -34.06 0.10 12.25
CA ASP A 207 -34.46 -1.21 11.70
C ASP A 207 -34.60 -1.36 10.15
N SER A 208 -34.34 -0.31 9.37
CA SER A 208 -33.95 -0.36 7.97
C SER A 208 -32.59 -1.02 7.76
N ALA A 209 -32.57 -2.13 7.04
CA ALA A 209 -31.38 -2.86 6.61
C ALA A 209 -30.22 -1.94 6.14
N PRO A 210 -28.95 -2.30 6.41
CA PRO A 210 -27.81 -1.55 5.87
C PRO A 210 -27.96 -1.42 4.36
N SER A 211 -27.76 -0.20 3.84
CA SER A 211 -27.76 0.01 2.40
C SER A 211 -26.74 -0.92 1.75
N ALA A 212 -27.09 -1.53 0.62
CA ALA A 212 -26.23 -2.46 -0.13
C ALA A 212 -24.83 -1.89 -0.50
N ALA A 213 -24.62 -0.58 -0.34
CA ALA A 213 -23.35 0.11 -0.59
C ALA A 213 -22.35 0.08 0.59
N GLY A 214 -22.73 -0.47 1.75
CA GLY A 214 -21.88 -0.44 2.95
C GLY A 214 -21.70 0.98 3.54
N PRO A 215 -20.79 1.17 4.51
CA PRO A 215 -20.64 2.43 5.24
C PRO A 215 -19.86 3.53 4.48
N ILE A 216 -19.34 3.24 3.28
CA ILE A 216 -18.60 4.18 2.43
C ILE A 216 -19.40 4.36 1.14
N SER A 217 -19.61 5.61 0.71
CA SER A 217 -20.43 5.92 -0.46
C SER A 217 -19.80 5.44 -1.77
N SER A 218 -20.65 5.11 -2.75
CA SER A 218 -20.20 4.73 -4.10
C SER A 218 -19.31 5.79 -4.75
N ALA A 219 -19.62 7.07 -4.55
CA ALA A 219 -18.81 8.18 -5.04
C ALA A 219 -17.39 8.21 -4.43
N THR A 220 -17.26 7.83 -3.15
CA THR A 220 -15.93 7.69 -2.53
C THR A 220 -15.21 6.46 -3.06
N TRP A 221 -15.91 5.34 -3.26
CA TRP A 221 -15.30 4.15 -3.87
C TRP A 221 -14.80 4.39 -5.28
N GLU A 222 -15.55 5.12 -6.11
CA GLU A 222 -15.15 5.50 -7.47
C GLU A 222 -13.86 6.34 -7.48
N LEU A 223 -13.62 7.15 -6.45
CA LEU A 223 -12.37 7.89 -6.28
C LEU A 223 -11.23 6.96 -5.84
N LEU A 224 -11.48 6.07 -4.86
CA LEU A 224 -10.46 5.17 -4.32
C LEU A 224 -9.97 4.11 -5.32
N THR A 225 -10.78 3.77 -6.33
CA THR A 225 -10.40 2.84 -7.41
C THR A 225 -9.60 3.51 -8.53
N GLN A 226 -9.49 4.84 -8.54
CA GLN A 226 -8.68 5.54 -9.53
C GLN A 226 -7.19 5.34 -9.23
N PRO A 227 -6.36 5.05 -10.25
CA PRO A 227 -4.92 4.96 -10.06
C PRO A 227 -4.34 6.36 -9.76
N LEU A 228 -3.15 6.42 -9.16
CA LEU A 228 -2.45 7.68 -8.92
C LEU A 228 -1.97 8.27 -10.25
N VAL A 229 -1.46 7.41 -11.14
CA VAL A 229 -1.01 7.77 -12.49
C VAL A 229 -1.65 6.83 -13.53
N PRO A 230 -1.63 7.16 -14.83
CA PRO A 230 -2.06 6.23 -15.87
C PRO A 230 -1.26 4.93 -15.83
N ARG A 231 -1.92 3.79 -16.09
CA ARG A 231 -1.33 2.43 -16.04
C ARG A 231 -0.04 2.34 -16.86
N ASP A 232 -0.05 2.83 -18.08
CA ASP A 232 1.09 2.80 -19.00
C ASP A 232 2.27 3.62 -18.48
N ALA A 233 2.01 4.75 -17.82
CA ALA A 233 3.04 5.51 -17.13
C ALA A 233 3.58 4.76 -15.90
N PHE A 234 2.71 4.10 -15.12
CA PHE A 234 3.14 3.29 -13.98
C PHE A 234 4.04 2.13 -14.40
N GLU A 235 3.63 1.35 -15.39
CA GLU A 235 4.37 0.19 -15.90
C GLU A 235 5.75 0.62 -16.44
N GLU A 236 5.82 1.69 -17.24
CA GLU A 236 7.10 2.25 -17.71
C GLU A 236 8.01 2.72 -16.57
N MET A 237 7.46 3.42 -15.58
CA MET A 237 8.24 3.88 -14.42
C MET A 237 8.74 2.71 -13.57
N ALA A 238 7.93 1.67 -13.40
CA ALA A 238 8.27 0.49 -12.64
C ALA A 238 9.40 -0.30 -13.32
N ASP A 239 9.29 -0.57 -14.62
CA ASP A 239 10.34 -1.25 -15.39
C ASP A 239 11.65 -0.47 -15.36
N ALA A 240 11.57 0.87 -15.47
CA ALA A 240 12.73 1.75 -15.37
C ALA A 240 13.39 1.73 -13.99
N ASP A 241 12.63 1.64 -12.89
CA ASP A 241 13.17 1.55 -11.52
C ASP A 241 14.01 0.28 -11.34
N TRP A 242 13.60 -0.82 -11.98
CA TRP A 242 14.31 -2.10 -11.97
C TRP A 242 15.38 -2.25 -13.07
N GLY A 243 15.56 -1.24 -13.92
CA GLY A 243 16.49 -1.29 -15.06
C GLY A 243 16.12 -2.34 -16.12
N VAL A 244 14.87 -2.80 -16.14
CA VAL A 244 14.36 -3.80 -17.09
C VAL A 244 13.95 -3.10 -18.38
N ARG A 245 14.18 -3.74 -19.53
CA ARG A 245 13.79 -3.24 -20.86
C ARG A 245 12.89 -4.26 -21.56
N GLY A 246 11.65 -3.88 -21.86
CA GLY A 246 10.73 -4.65 -22.71
C GLY A 246 10.39 -6.04 -22.16
N GLU A 247 9.84 -6.89 -23.03
CA GLU A 247 9.38 -8.25 -22.68
C GLU A 247 10.49 -9.31 -22.59
N SER A 248 11.78 -8.92 -22.68
CA SER A 248 12.89 -9.87 -22.70
C SER A 248 13.04 -10.58 -21.34
N THR A 249 12.89 -11.90 -21.37
CA THR A 249 13.12 -12.82 -20.24
C THR A 249 14.60 -13.17 -20.06
N ASP A 250 15.46 -12.68 -20.95
CA ASP A 250 16.87 -13.03 -20.95
C ASP A 250 17.65 -12.14 -19.97
N TRP A 251 17.99 -12.71 -18.81
CA TRP A 251 18.69 -11.99 -17.74
C TRP A 251 20.09 -11.50 -18.16
N ALA A 252 20.68 -12.10 -19.21
CA ALA A 252 21.97 -11.70 -19.75
C ALA A 252 21.94 -10.37 -20.52
N GLU A 253 20.78 -9.97 -21.07
CA GLU A 253 20.62 -8.68 -21.76
C GLU A 253 20.23 -7.54 -20.79
N ARG A 254 19.94 -7.89 -19.53
CA ARG A 254 19.59 -6.96 -18.44
C ARG A 254 20.85 -6.30 -17.88
N GLY A 255 21.47 -5.42 -18.64
CA GLY A 255 22.32 -4.36 -18.07
C GLY A 255 23.62 -4.79 -17.40
N GLU A 256 24.10 -6.02 -17.57
CA GLU A 256 25.53 -6.32 -17.39
C GLU A 256 26.26 -6.10 -18.72
N GLN A 257 26.44 -4.83 -19.09
CA GLN A 257 27.68 -4.49 -19.78
C GLN A 257 28.72 -4.24 -18.69
N ASN A 258 29.49 -5.29 -18.36
CA ASN A 258 30.75 -5.19 -17.62
C ASN A 258 30.67 -4.65 -16.18
N GLY A 259 29.71 -5.11 -15.36
CA GLY A 259 29.73 -4.84 -13.91
C GLY A 259 29.53 -3.37 -13.52
N VAL A 260 28.99 -2.54 -14.42
CA VAL A 260 28.63 -1.14 -14.13
C VAL A 260 27.15 -1.09 -13.77
N GLN A 261 26.84 -0.77 -12.51
CA GLN A 261 25.49 -0.44 -12.07
C GLN A 261 24.93 0.70 -12.95
N PRO A 262 23.71 0.60 -13.51
CA PRO A 262 23.12 1.69 -14.29
C PRO A 262 23.13 2.98 -13.48
N ASP A 263 23.60 4.08 -14.07
CA ASP A 263 23.63 5.38 -13.40
C ASP A 263 22.22 5.74 -12.90
N PRO A 264 22.01 6.01 -11.60
CA PRO A 264 20.71 6.38 -11.05
C PRO A 264 20.04 7.57 -11.77
N SER A 265 20.85 8.46 -12.38
CA SER A 265 20.36 9.56 -13.20
C SER A 265 19.69 9.10 -14.50
N LEU A 266 20.05 7.93 -15.04
CA LEU A 266 19.41 7.33 -16.22
C LEU A 266 18.02 6.80 -15.89
N ASN A 267 17.86 6.11 -14.76
CA ASN A 267 16.56 5.64 -14.30
C ASN A 267 15.63 6.82 -14.01
N PHE A 268 16.15 7.86 -13.34
CA PHE A 268 15.43 9.11 -13.13
C PHE A 268 15.04 9.78 -14.45
N THR A 269 15.96 9.87 -15.42
CA THR A 269 15.66 10.46 -16.74
C THR A 269 14.57 9.70 -17.48
N ARG A 270 14.54 8.37 -17.39
CA ARG A 270 13.48 7.53 -17.98
C ARG A 270 12.14 7.72 -17.28
N GLN A 271 12.13 7.75 -15.95
CA GLN A 271 10.93 8.05 -15.17
C GLN A 271 10.36 9.43 -15.54
N MET A 272 11.22 10.44 -15.68
CA MET A 272 10.82 11.79 -16.08
C MET A 272 10.32 11.85 -17.53
N ALA A 273 10.94 11.12 -18.46
CA ALA A 273 10.49 11.04 -19.85
C ALA A 273 9.10 10.37 -19.96
N ALA A 274 8.89 9.25 -19.27
CA ALA A 274 7.62 8.54 -19.21
C ALA A 274 6.49 9.43 -18.66
N PHE A 275 6.78 10.24 -17.63
CA PHE A 275 5.79 11.08 -16.96
C PHE A 275 5.50 12.41 -17.68
N TYR A 276 6.51 13.08 -18.23
CA TYR A 276 6.36 14.45 -18.77
C TYR A 276 6.32 14.55 -20.30
N ASN A 277 7.00 13.67 -21.05
CA ASN A 277 7.03 13.74 -22.52
C ASN A 277 7.51 12.43 -23.18
N LYS A 278 6.60 11.45 -23.32
CA LYS A 278 6.89 10.14 -23.92
C LYS A 278 7.55 10.21 -25.31
N GLY A 279 7.17 11.20 -26.13
CA GLY A 279 7.67 11.35 -27.50
C GLY A 279 9.08 11.95 -27.63
N ALA A 280 9.63 12.55 -26.56
CA ALA A 280 10.95 13.17 -26.59
C ALA A 280 12.11 12.18 -26.42
N TRP A 281 11.83 10.94 -26.00
CA TRP A 281 12.85 9.93 -25.75
C TRP A 281 12.88 8.88 -26.88
N GLY A 282 13.81 9.04 -27.82
CA GLY A 282 13.95 8.17 -29.01
C GLY A 282 14.57 6.80 -28.74
N GLY A 283 14.38 6.21 -27.56
CA GLY A 283 14.79 4.84 -27.22
C GLY A 283 16.30 4.56 -27.15
N ARG A 284 17.15 5.59 -27.28
CA ARG A 284 18.62 5.46 -27.21
C ARG A 284 19.19 6.39 -26.16
N ASP A 285 20.03 5.84 -25.28
CA ASP A 285 20.77 6.59 -24.28
C ASP A 285 21.82 7.46 -25.01
N ARG A 286 21.68 8.79 -24.94
CA ARG A 286 22.70 9.70 -25.47
C ARG A 286 23.74 9.92 -24.37
N ALA A 287 24.85 9.21 -24.43
CA ALA A 287 26.00 9.46 -23.55
C ALA A 287 26.48 10.92 -23.74
N GLY A 288 26.54 11.68 -22.65
CA GLY A 288 27.14 13.02 -22.64
C GLY A 288 26.21 14.19 -22.29
N CYS A 289 24.88 14.01 -22.18
CA CYS A 289 24.02 15.11 -21.77
C CYS A 289 23.94 15.15 -20.23
N ARG A 290 24.81 15.96 -19.60
CA ARG A 290 24.58 16.43 -18.23
C ARG A 290 23.27 17.23 -18.25
N CYS A 291 22.18 16.65 -17.75
CA CYS A 291 21.04 17.45 -17.34
C CYS A 291 21.46 18.28 -16.13
N GLN A 292 21.95 19.50 -16.36
CA GLN A 292 21.87 20.53 -15.33
C GLN A 292 20.39 20.82 -15.11
N LEU A 293 19.86 20.34 -13.98
CA LEU A 293 18.62 20.85 -13.41
C LEU A 293 18.80 22.35 -13.19
N ILE A 294 18.38 23.17 -14.15
CA ILE A 294 18.09 24.57 -13.89
C ILE A 294 16.72 24.57 -13.24
N ILE A 295 16.69 24.59 -11.91
CA ILE A 295 15.50 24.98 -11.16
C ILE A 295 15.23 26.44 -11.54
N PRO A 296 14.11 26.79 -12.22
CA PRO A 296 13.88 28.17 -12.61
C PRO A 296 13.62 29.01 -11.35
N SER A 297 14.56 29.90 -11.04
CA SER A 297 14.36 30.97 -10.07
C SER A 297 13.47 32.04 -10.71
N THR A 298 12.13 31.92 -10.58
CA THR A 298 11.07 32.95 -10.74
C THR A 298 9.74 32.22 -10.98
N ILE A 299 8.65 32.28 -10.21
CA ILE A 299 8.00 33.39 -9.49
C ILE A 299 8.14 34.71 -10.26
N PHE A 300 7.05 35.10 -10.94
CA PHE A 300 6.83 36.25 -11.82
C PHE A 300 7.10 36.07 -13.32
N GLY A 301 6.00 35.95 -14.08
CA GLY A 301 5.74 36.75 -15.28
C GLY A 301 6.46 36.40 -16.60
N ALA A 302 5.63 36.08 -17.61
CA ALA A 302 5.86 36.18 -19.05
C ALA A 302 6.60 35.05 -19.80
N ASP A 303 5.80 34.29 -20.55
CA ASP A 303 5.86 34.06 -22.01
C ASP A 303 5.61 32.58 -22.39
N ARG A 304 4.58 32.40 -23.21
CA ARG A 304 4.17 31.14 -23.81
C ARG A 304 5.04 30.86 -25.03
N SER A 305 6.21 30.27 -24.82
CA SER A 305 6.85 29.48 -25.87
C SER A 305 7.51 28.25 -25.25
N GLY A 306 6.86 27.10 -25.43
CA GLY A 306 7.32 25.81 -24.93
C GLY A 306 8.55 25.30 -25.69
N LYS A 307 9.74 25.81 -25.35
CA LYS A 307 11.02 25.23 -25.74
C LYS A 307 11.99 25.24 -24.56
N ILE A 308 12.30 24.04 -24.06
CA ILE A 308 13.40 23.81 -23.11
C ILE A 308 14.66 23.54 -23.96
N PRO A 309 15.74 24.34 -23.86
CA PRO A 309 16.97 24.04 -24.59
C PRO A 309 17.77 22.98 -23.83
N CYS A 310 17.88 21.78 -24.40
CA CYS A 310 18.87 20.79 -23.98
C CYS A 310 20.23 21.16 -24.61
N PHE A 311 21.17 21.66 -23.80
CA PHE A 311 22.57 21.75 -24.20
C PHE A 311 23.23 20.37 -24.05
N CYS A 312 23.46 19.66 -25.15
CA CYS A 312 24.43 18.57 -25.18
C CYS A 312 25.75 19.16 -25.66
N ALA A 313 26.70 19.36 -24.72
CA ALA A 313 28.08 19.66 -25.08
C ALA A 313 28.80 18.32 -25.37
N PRO A 314 29.48 18.16 -26.51
CA PRO A 314 30.31 16.99 -26.74
C PRO A 314 31.51 17.03 -25.79
N THR A 315 31.71 15.97 -25.03
CA THR A 315 32.91 15.80 -24.21
C THR A 315 34.13 15.48 -25.08
N ALA A 316 35.15 16.32 -24.92
CA ALA A 316 36.59 16.13 -25.16
C ALA A 316 37.15 16.31 -26.59
N SER A 317 37.87 17.43 -26.78
CA SER A 317 39.33 17.40 -26.98
C SER A 317 39.91 18.83 -27.00
N LEU A 318 40.96 19.08 -26.23
CA LEU A 318 41.95 20.14 -26.46
C LEU A 318 43.28 19.44 -26.73
N PRO A 319 44.22 19.99 -27.51
CA PRO A 319 44.08 20.96 -28.60
C PRO A 319 44.79 20.46 -29.89
N HIS A 320 44.32 20.83 -31.08
CA HIS A 320 45.24 21.09 -32.20
C HIS A 320 44.66 22.15 -33.13
N ALA A 321 45.57 23.05 -33.52
CA ALA A 321 45.33 24.22 -34.32
C ALA A 321 44.86 23.86 -35.74
N GLY A 322 44.01 24.72 -36.30
CA GLY A 322 43.83 24.81 -37.74
C GLY A 322 42.42 24.52 -38.21
N GLU A 323 41.88 25.54 -38.88
CA GLU A 323 40.86 25.46 -39.93
C GLU A 323 39.38 25.70 -39.54
N LEU A 324 38.85 26.68 -40.27
CA LEU A 324 37.52 27.28 -40.26
C LEU A 324 36.50 26.39 -40.98
N CYS A 325 35.22 26.53 -40.62
CA CYS A 325 34.05 26.64 -41.52
C CYS A 325 32.77 26.71 -40.65
N THR A 326 32.15 27.88 -40.42
CA THR A 326 31.10 28.57 -41.20
C THR A 326 29.76 27.83 -41.36
N TRP A 327 28.80 28.33 -40.56
CA TRP A 327 27.32 28.24 -40.54
C TRP A 327 26.62 26.89 -40.77
#